data_AF-A0A918JZF2-F1
#
_entry.id   AF-A0A918JZF2-F1
#
_cell.length_a   1.000
_cell.length_b   1.000
_cell.length_c   1.000
_cell.angle_alpha   90.00
_cell.angle_beta   90.00
_cell.angle_gamma   90.00
#
_symmetry.space_group_name_H-M   'P 1'
#
loop_
_entity.id
_entity.type
_entity.pdbx_description
1 polymer ?
#
loop_
_entity_poly.entity_id
_entity_poly.type
_entity_poly.pdbx_seq_one_letter_code
_entity_poly.pdbx_strand_id
1 'polypeptide(L)'
;MAHSMVWMSTDEIINKVPCTCIDGRTPGMRYSVAGGSFGLILHTLGRIQSELGRNLQQSEIEDYVRLFADEVGPVYLHSDQHKLDCIYSRMGVSKDIKLKELTANQRRSFCELATEPELQGCGHLHLMMTNEADYGIPLLLIQRSIKAFMTLYFNGHEGLMFDVLSGRHQEERVLLLDVQRGRQDKAESALYFESPMSENSFFCHRPLKKALAERFLERIEASHRPGLPRAAWGELIAAHNQAAEQTLERLAPELPVEHIRL
;
A
#
# COMPACT_ATOMS: atom_id res chain seq x y z
N MET A 1 26.16 8.85 7.22
CA MET A 1 25.40 9.49 8.33
C MET A 1 24.95 8.37 9.27
N ALA A 2 24.88 8.60 10.58
CA ALA A 2 24.52 7.54 11.52
C ALA A 2 23.00 7.31 11.48
N HIS A 3 22.58 6.20 10.89
CA HIS A 3 21.19 5.76 10.89
C HIS A 3 20.80 5.31 12.30
N SER A 4 19.74 5.89 12.85
CA SER A 4 19.17 5.41 14.12
C SER A 4 18.21 4.27 13.83
N MET A 5 18.46 3.10 14.41
CA MET A 5 17.53 1.96 14.34
C MET A 5 16.91 1.75 15.70
N VAL A 6 15.59 1.58 15.75
CA VAL A 6 14.89 1.16 16.97
C VAL A 6 14.40 -0.26 16.76
N TRP A 7 14.78 -1.14 17.68
CA TRP A 7 14.32 -2.52 17.70
C TRP A 7 13.06 -2.60 18.54
N MET A 8 12.01 -3.19 17.99
CA MET A 8 10.72 -3.39 18.66
C MET A 8 10.12 -4.73 18.23
N SER A 9 9.10 -5.20 18.95
CA SER A 9 8.33 -6.37 18.51
C SER A 9 7.74 -6.14 17.12
N THR A 10 7.85 -7.14 16.25
CA THR A 10 7.27 -7.11 14.90
C THR A 10 5.76 -6.88 14.95
N ASP A 11 5.07 -7.52 15.90
CA ASP A 11 3.64 -7.32 16.11
C ASP A 11 3.32 -5.90 16.57
N GLU A 12 4.14 -5.35 17.47
CA GLU A 12 3.97 -3.98 17.92
C GLU A 12 4.12 -3.00 16.76
N ILE A 13 5.12 -3.21 15.89
CA ILE A 13 5.35 -2.38 14.71
C ILE A 13 4.17 -2.48 13.75
N ILE A 14 3.75 -3.70 13.38
CA ILE A 14 2.62 -3.91 12.45
C ILE A 14 1.33 -3.26 12.98
N ASN A 15 1.09 -3.33 14.29
CA ASN A 15 -0.11 -2.77 14.90
C ASN A 15 -0.09 -1.24 15.03
N LYS A 16 1.07 -0.63 15.29
CA LYS A 16 1.17 0.81 15.65
C LYS A 16 1.70 1.69 14.53
N VAL A 17 2.45 1.14 13.59
CA VAL A 17 3.13 1.90 12.54
C VAL A 17 2.45 1.58 11.20
N PRO A 18 2.03 2.59 10.42
CA PRO A 18 1.39 2.33 9.14
C PRO A 18 2.39 1.78 8.12
N CYS A 19 1.94 0.77 7.36
CA CYS A 19 2.61 0.29 6.15
C CYS A 19 2.27 1.22 4.99
N THR A 20 3.10 2.24 4.76
CA THR A 20 2.82 3.28 3.76
C THR A 20 3.48 2.99 2.42
N CYS A 21 3.29 3.88 1.43
CA CYS A 21 3.99 3.75 0.16
C CYS A 21 5.51 3.95 0.34
N ILE A 22 6.29 3.48 -0.63
CA ILE A 22 7.72 3.80 -0.74
C ILE A 22 7.97 5.29 -1.02
N ASP A 23 6.94 6.05 -1.43
CA ASP A 23 6.98 7.48 -1.76
C ASP A 23 7.70 8.32 -0.68
N GLY A 24 8.74 9.06 -1.10
CA GLY A 24 9.58 9.87 -0.23
C GLY A 24 8.81 10.99 0.48
N ARG A 25 7.72 11.48 -0.13
CA ARG A 25 6.88 12.58 0.39
C ARG A 25 5.99 12.17 1.56
N THR A 26 5.86 10.87 1.84
CA THR A 26 5.10 10.43 3.01
C THR A 26 5.80 11.00 4.26
N PRO A 27 5.08 11.48 5.28
CA PRO A 27 5.70 11.98 6.51
C PRO A 27 5.76 10.93 7.63
N GLY A 28 6.55 11.21 8.66
CA GLY A 28 6.50 10.48 9.94
C GLY A 28 7.12 9.08 9.94
N MET A 29 6.95 8.39 11.09
CA MET A 29 7.44 7.03 11.32
C MET A 29 6.64 6.05 10.48
N ARG A 30 7.34 5.26 9.65
CA ARG A 30 6.72 4.31 8.73
C ARG A 30 7.63 3.12 8.47
N TYR A 31 7.02 2.03 8.03
CA TYR A 31 7.68 1.09 7.14
C TYR A 31 6.92 1.10 5.82
N SER A 32 7.63 0.85 4.73
CA SER A 32 7.12 1.16 3.41
C SER A 32 7.19 -0.02 2.45
N VAL A 33 6.19 -0.11 1.58
CA VAL A 33 6.08 -1.07 0.48
C VAL A 33 5.43 -0.37 -0.71
N ALA A 34 5.65 -0.87 -1.93
CA ALA A 34 5.05 -0.22 -3.10
C ALA A 34 3.53 -0.23 -2.99
N GLY A 35 2.89 0.94 -3.07
CA GLY A 35 1.44 1.11 -2.86
C GLY A 35 0.95 0.97 -1.42
N GLY A 36 1.82 0.82 -0.42
CA GLY A 36 1.44 0.62 0.98
C GLY A 36 0.73 -0.71 1.25
N SER A 37 0.10 -0.84 2.42
CA SER A 37 -0.69 -2.04 2.73
C SER A 37 -1.81 -2.29 1.72
N PHE A 38 -2.35 -1.24 1.08
CA PHE A 38 -3.33 -1.42 0.00
C PHE A 38 -2.73 -2.06 -1.25
N GLY A 39 -1.50 -1.72 -1.65
CA GLY A 39 -0.78 -2.42 -2.72
C GLY A 39 -0.56 -3.91 -2.40
N LEU A 40 -0.23 -4.23 -1.15
CA LEU A 40 -0.10 -5.61 -0.68
C LEU A 40 -1.43 -6.38 -0.73
N ILE A 41 -2.53 -5.74 -0.33
CA ILE A 41 -3.89 -6.30 -0.44
C ILE A 41 -4.19 -6.61 -1.92
N LEU A 42 -3.95 -5.67 -2.84
CA LEU A 42 -4.19 -5.88 -4.28
C LEU A 42 -3.48 -7.11 -4.83
N HIS A 43 -2.19 -7.27 -4.53
CA HIS A 43 -1.43 -8.45 -4.96
C HIS A 43 -1.97 -9.74 -4.37
N THR A 44 -2.35 -9.71 -3.09
CA THR A 44 -2.95 -10.87 -2.40
C THR A 44 -4.26 -11.28 -3.06
N LEU A 45 -5.15 -10.32 -3.31
CA LEU A 45 -6.44 -10.56 -3.97
C LEU A 45 -6.27 -10.97 -5.44
N GLY A 46 -5.28 -10.44 -6.15
CA GLY A 46 -4.96 -10.84 -7.52
C GLY A 46 -4.56 -12.31 -7.58
N ARG A 47 -3.72 -12.77 -6.64
CA ARG A 47 -3.35 -14.19 -6.54
C ARG A 47 -4.53 -15.07 -6.15
N ILE A 48 -5.39 -14.63 -5.23
CA ILE A 48 -6.63 -15.35 -4.87
C ILE A 48 -7.57 -15.48 -6.08
N GLN A 49 -7.78 -14.41 -6.87
CA GLN A 49 -8.57 -14.49 -8.10
C GLN A 49 -8.01 -15.50 -9.11
N SER A 50 -6.69 -15.49 -9.28
CA SER A 50 -6.01 -16.44 -10.16
C SER A 50 -6.23 -17.88 -9.70
N GLU A 51 -6.13 -18.16 -8.40
CA GLU A 51 -6.35 -19.49 -7.82
C GLU A 51 -7.81 -19.94 -7.97
N LEU A 52 -8.76 -19.01 -7.79
CA LEU A 52 -10.19 -19.28 -7.94
C LEU A 52 -10.64 -19.42 -9.40
N GLY A 53 -9.82 -18.99 -10.37
CA GLY A 53 -10.18 -18.96 -11.78
C GLY A 53 -11.36 -18.03 -12.09
N ARG A 54 -11.65 -17.05 -11.23
CA ARG A 54 -12.75 -16.09 -11.40
C ARG A 54 -12.45 -14.74 -10.77
N ASN A 55 -13.18 -13.71 -11.22
CA ASN A 55 -13.14 -12.39 -10.60
C ASN A 55 -13.82 -12.41 -9.23
N LEU A 56 -13.23 -11.72 -8.26
CA LEU A 56 -13.85 -11.43 -6.97
C LEU A 56 -14.91 -10.34 -7.15
N GLN A 57 -16.05 -10.51 -6.49
CA GLN A 57 -17.13 -9.54 -6.45
C GLN A 57 -16.78 -8.37 -5.54
N GLN A 58 -17.47 -7.24 -5.72
CA GLN A 58 -17.27 -6.03 -4.92
C GLN A 58 -17.39 -6.30 -3.41
N SER A 59 -18.40 -7.08 -2.99
CA SER A 59 -18.62 -7.42 -1.59
C SER A 59 -17.52 -8.33 -1.02
N GLU A 60 -16.99 -9.27 -1.81
CA GLU A 60 -15.88 -10.12 -1.40
C GLU A 60 -14.62 -9.28 -1.16
N ILE A 61 -14.35 -8.31 -2.04
CA ILE A 61 -13.21 -7.41 -1.91
C ILE A 61 -13.36 -6.51 -0.67
N GLU A 62 -14.55 -5.94 -0.45
CA GLU A 62 -14.83 -5.13 0.74
C GLU A 62 -14.62 -5.92 2.04
N ASP A 63 -15.04 -7.17 2.06
CA ASP A 63 -14.81 -8.08 3.19
C ASP A 63 -13.32 -8.32 3.47
N TYR A 64 -12.48 -8.49 2.44
CA TYR A 64 -11.04 -8.64 2.63
C TYR A 64 -10.38 -7.36 3.15
N VAL A 65 -10.82 -6.19 2.67
CA VAL A 65 -10.30 -4.90 3.13
C VAL A 65 -10.69 -4.67 4.60
N ARG A 66 -11.94 -4.99 4.99
CA ARG A 66 -12.37 -4.95 6.39
C ARG A 66 -11.57 -5.90 7.27
N LEU A 67 -11.40 -7.15 6.85
CA LEU A 67 -10.59 -8.13 7.57
C LEU A 67 -9.17 -7.62 7.84
N PHE A 68 -8.56 -6.97 6.84
CA PHE A 68 -7.24 -6.38 7.02
C PHE A 68 -7.26 -5.26 8.07
N ALA A 69 -8.19 -4.31 7.93
CA ALA A 69 -8.32 -3.18 8.84
C ALA A 69 -8.59 -3.61 10.30
N ASP A 70 -9.40 -4.65 10.49
CA ASP A 70 -9.87 -5.10 11.80
C ASP A 70 -8.86 -6.01 12.51
N GLU A 71 -8.14 -6.88 11.77
CA GLU A 71 -7.34 -7.96 12.39
C GLU A 71 -5.84 -7.92 12.06
N VAL A 72 -5.44 -7.19 11.02
CA VAL A 72 -4.05 -7.19 10.55
C VAL A 72 -3.34 -5.90 10.92
N GLY A 73 -3.90 -4.75 10.53
CA GLY A 73 -3.34 -3.43 10.77
C GLY A 73 -3.95 -2.37 9.85
N PRO A 74 -3.45 -1.12 9.90
CA PRO A 74 -4.03 -0.04 9.10
C PRO A 74 -3.93 -0.31 7.59
N VAL A 75 -5.05 -0.13 6.89
CA VAL A 75 -5.09 -0.10 5.42
C VAL A 75 -4.76 1.31 4.98
N TYR A 76 -3.63 1.46 4.30
CA TYR A 76 -3.11 2.73 3.83
C TYR A 76 -3.25 2.83 2.32
N LEU A 77 -3.88 3.92 1.87
CA LEU A 77 -3.88 4.39 0.50
C LEU A 77 -3.50 5.87 0.49
N HIS A 78 -2.87 6.34 -0.58
CA HIS A 78 -2.71 7.77 -0.80
C HIS A 78 -3.05 8.15 -2.23
N SER A 79 -3.27 9.45 -2.40
CA SER A 79 -3.16 10.15 -3.67
C SER A 79 -2.25 11.38 -3.47
N ASP A 80 -2.13 12.22 -4.49
CA ASP A 80 -1.43 13.49 -4.38
C ASP A 80 -2.40 14.67 -4.54
N GLN A 81 -1.98 15.85 -4.09
CA GLN A 81 -2.80 17.05 -4.15
C GLN A 81 -3.19 17.42 -5.58
N HIS A 82 -2.31 17.17 -6.57
CA HIS A 82 -2.58 17.52 -7.95
C HIS A 82 -3.73 16.69 -8.52
N LYS A 83 -3.74 15.37 -8.28
CA LYS A 83 -4.82 14.47 -8.71
C LYS A 83 -6.11 14.71 -7.94
N LEU A 84 -6.03 15.02 -6.65
CA LEU A 84 -7.20 15.39 -5.86
C LEU A 84 -7.87 16.65 -6.42
N ASP A 85 -7.09 17.69 -6.75
CA ASP A 85 -7.58 18.91 -7.39
C ASP A 85 -8.29 18.62 -8.72
N CYS A 86 -7.77 17.69 -9.53
CA CYS A 86 -8.41 17.25 -10.77
C CYS A 86 -9.76 16.56 -10.52
N ILE A 87 -9.83 15.67 -9.52
CA ILE A 87 -11.10 15.04 -9.12
C ILE A 87 -12.11 16.10 -8.69
N TYR A 88 -11.71 17.03 -7.82
CA TYR A 88 -12.57 18.11 -7.35
C TYR A 88 -13.07 19.01 -8.50
N SER A 89 -12.18 19.33 -9.45
CA SER A 89 -12.57 20.06 -10.66
C SER A 89 -13.61 19.30 -11.49
N ARG A 90 -13.46 17.97 -11.68
CA ARG A 90 -14.44 17.15 -12.42
C ARG A 90 -15.79 17.06 -11.69
N MET A 91 -15.78 17.09 -10.35
CA MET A 91 -16.98 17.10 -9.53
C MET A 91 -17.66 18.48 -9.44
N GLY A 92 -17.00 19.55 -9.90
CA GLY A 92 -17.48 20.92 -9.77
C GLY A 92 -17.50 21.43 -8.33
N VAL A 93 -16.56 20.98 -7.48
CA VAL A 93 -16.45 21.40 -6.06
C VAL A 93 -15.22 22.26 -5.82
N SER A 94 -15.25 23.08 -4.76
CA SER A 94 -14.10 23.89 -4.35
C SER A 94 -12.91 23.01 -3.97
N LYS A 95 -11.68 23.48 -4.26
CA LYS A 95 -10.45 22.79 -3.87
C LYS A 95 -10.21 22.80 -2.36
N ASP A 96 -10.80 23.77 -1.66
CA ASP A 96 -10.64 23.94 -0.20
C ASP A 96 -11.54 22.99 0.62
N ILE A 97 -12.43 22.24 -0.04
CA ILE A 97 -13.30 21.29 0.66
C ILE A 97 -12.47 20.14 1.23
N LYS A 98 -12.67 19.84 2.52
CA LYS A 98 -12.03 18.66 3.10
C LYS A 98 -12.74 17.41 2.58
N LEU A 99 -11.98 16.37 2.27
CA LEU A 99 -12.52 15.12 1.72
C LEU A 99 -13.64 14.52 2.59
N LYS A 100 -13.54 14.63 3.93
CA LYS A 100 -14.55 14.13 4.87
C LYS A 100 -15.87 14.93 4.84
N GLU A 101 -15.83 16.17 4.37
CA GLU A 101 -16.97 17.09 4.30
C GLU A 101 -17.81 16.91 3.02
N LEU A 102 -17.37 16.06 2.08
CA LEU A 102 -18.16 15.75 0.89
C LEU A 102 -19.54 15.18 1.26
N THR A 103 -20.59 15.62 0.54
CA THR A 103 -21.95 15.08 0.64
C THR A 103 -22.02 13.64 0.11
N ALA A 104 -23.10 12.91 0.41
CA ALA A 104 -23.29 11.53 -0.09
C ALA A 104 -23.19 11.42 -1.63
N ASN A 105 -23.72 12.40 -2.38
CA ASN A 105 -23.63 12.41 -3.84
C ASN A 105 -22.20 12.68 -4.33
N GLN A 106 -21.48 13.59 -3.68
CA GLN A 106 -20.09 13.90 -3.98
C GLN A 106 -19.17 12.72 -3.63
N ARG A 107 -19.39 12.03 -2.51
CA ARG A 107 -18.65 10.82 -2.13
C ARG A 107 -18.80 9.72 -3.18
N ARG A 108 -20.01 9.47 -3.68
CA ARG A 108 -20.23 8.53 -4.79
C ARG A 108 -19.43 8.91 -6.03
N SER A 109 -19.50 10.19 -6.43
CA SER A 109 -18.77 10.70 -7.59
C SER A 109 -17.25 10.58 -7.41
N PHE A 110 -16.75 10.88 -6.21
CA PHE A 110 -15.35 10.71 -5.84
C PHE A 110 -14.92 9.25 -5.99
N CYS A 111 -15.71 8.31 -5.46
CA CYS A 111 -15.39 6.88 -5.55
C CYS A 111 -15.28 6.40 -7.00
N GLU A 112 -16.11 6.89 -7.92
CA GLU A 112 -15.98 6.52 -9.34
C GLU A 112 -14.71 7.14 -9.96
N LEU A 113 -14.50 8.44 -9.77
CA LEU A 113 -13.34 9.16 -10.33
C LEU A 113 -12.00 8.67 -9.79
N ALA A 114 -11.93 8.29 -8.51
CA ALA A 114 -10.72 7.76 -7.90
C ALA A 114 -10.26 6.41 -8.51
N THR A 115 -11.13 5.74 -9.29
CA THR A 115 -10.80 4.49 -10.00
C THR A 115 -10.32 4.71 -11.43
N GLU A 116 -10.19 5.97 -11.86
CA GLU A 116 -9.70 6.34 -13.18
C GLU A 116 -8.16 6.39 -13.16
N PRO A 117 -7.46 5.66 -14.05
CA PRO A 117 -6.00 5.60 -14.03
C PRO A 117 -5.34 6.99 -14.10
N GLU A 118 -5.90 7.93 -14.86
CA GLU A 118 -5.35 9.28 -15.02
C GLU A 118 -5.50 10.17 -13.78
N LEU A 119 -6.41 9.80 -12.86
CA LEU A 119 -6.66 10.49 -11.59
C LEU A 119 -5.98 9.80 -10.40
N GLN A 120 -5.12 8.82 -10.66
CA GLN A 120 -4.41 8.13 -9.60
C GLN A 120 -3.08 8.80 -9.26
N GLY A 121 -2.94 9.26 -8.00
CA GLY A 121 -1.73 9.97 -7.53
C GLY A 121 -0.62 9.05 -7.03
N CYS A 122 -0.95 7.82 -6.64
CA CYS A 122 0.07 6.83 -6.29
C CYS A 122 0.67 6.23 -7.57
N GLY A 123 1.95 6.51 -7.82
CA GLY A 123 2.66 6.03 -9.02
C GLY A 123 2.63 4.51 -9.19
N HIS A 124 2.71 3.74 -8.10
CA HIS A 124 2.63 2.28 -8.15
C HIS A 124 1.26 1.81 -8.68
N LEU A 125 0.17 2.32 -8.10
CA LEU A 125 -1.18 1.96 -8.52
C LEU A 125 -1.47 2.45 -9.94
N HIS A 126 -1.03 3.66 -10.30
CA HIS A 126 -1.16 4.18 -11.66
C HIS A 126 -0.50 3.24 -12.68
N LEU A 127 0.72 2.76 -12.40
CA LEU A 127 1.42 1.82 -13.26
C LEU A 127 0.72 0.46 -13.32
N MET A 128 0.24 -0.09 -12.20
CA MET A 128 -0.54 -1.33 -12.20
C MET A 128 -1.80 -1.22 -13.07
N MET A 129 -2.51 -0.08 -13.00
CA MET A 129 -3.74 0.17 -13.76
C MET A 129 -3.49 0.36 -15.27
N THR A 130 -2.32 0.86 -15.65
CA THR A 130 -1.96 1.15 -17.05
C THR A 130 -1.11 0.07 -17.71
N ASN A 131 -0.62 -0.91 -16.95
CA ASN A 131 0.30 -1.96 -17.40
C ASN A 131 -0.08 -3.33 -16.82
N GLU A 132 -1.35 -3.72 -16.95
CA GLU A 132 -1.91 -4.95 -16.37
C GLU A 132 -1.05 -6.20 -16.63
N ALA A 133 -0.53 -6.36 -17.85
CA ALA A 133 0.29 -7.52 -18.23
C ALA A 133 1.61 -7.63 -17.42
N ASP A 134 2.21 -6.50 -17.05
CA ASP A 134 3.49 -6.47 -16.35
C ASP A 134 3.33 -6.74 -14.85
N TYR A 135 2.23 -6.26 -14.27
CA TYR A 135 1.93 -6.38 -12.84
C TYR A 135 1.09 -7.62 -12.49
N GLY A 136 0.41 -8.22 -13.47
CA GLY A 136 -0.42 -9.42 -13.28
C GLY A 136 -1.68 -9.19 -12.45
N ILE A 137 -2.12 -7.94 -12.27
CA ILE A 137 -3.31 -7.57 -11.49
C ILE A 137 -4.34 -6.93 -12.43
N PRO A 138 -5.52 -7.55 -12.62
CA PRO A 138 -6.54 -7.02 -13.52
C PRO A 138 -7.00 -5.62 -13.14
N LEU A 139 -7.16 -4.72 -14.12
CA LEU A 139 -7.64 -3.35 -13.87
C LEU A 139 -8.95 -3.34 -13.06
N LEU A 140 -9.88 -4.24 -13.39
CA LEU A 140 -11.17 -4.35 -12.71
C LEU A 140 -11.02 -4.66 -11.21
N LEU A 141 -10.03 -5.46 -10.81
CA LEU A 141 -9.77 -5.73 -9.40
C LEU A 141 -9.31 -4.44 -8.70
N ILE A 142 -8.37 -3.71 -9.29
CA ILE A 142 -7.84 -2.47 -8.72
C ILE A 142 -8.96 -1.44 -8.52
N GLN A 143 -9.81 -1.25 -9.54
CA GLN A 143 -10.95 -0.33 -9.48
C GLN A 143 -11.94 -0.73 -8.37
N ARG A 144 -12.31 -2.01 -8.27
CA ARG A 144 -13.21 -2.51 -7.22
C ARG A 144 -12.60 -2.36 -5.82
N SER A 145 -11.31 -2.60 -5.68
CA SER A 145 -10.59 -2.43 -4.41
C SER A 145 -10.51 -0.96 -3.99
N ILE A 146 -10.24 -0.03 -4.90
CA ILE A 146 -10.23 1.41 -4.58
C ILE A 146 -11.64 1.83 -4.14
N LYS A 147 -12.68 1.36 -4.85
CA LYS A 147 -14.07 1.62 -4.48
C LYS A 147 -14.43 1.05 -3.11
N ALA A 148 -13.97 -0.16 -2.78
CA ALA A 148 -14.16 -0.77 -1.47
C ALA A 148 -13.50 0.08 -0.38
N PHE A 149 -12.22 0.43 -0.56
CA PHE A 149 -11.47 1.28 0.37
C PHE A 149 -12.18 2.62 0.60
N MET A 150 -12.54 3.34 -0.47
CA MET A 150 -13.13 4.68 -0.35
C MET A 150 -14.54 4.62 0.27
N THR A 151 -15.31 3.57 -0.01
CA THR A 151 -16.62 3.35 0.62
C THR A 151 -16.48 3.16 2.12
N LEU A 152 -15.56 2.31 2.57
CA LEU A 152 -15.27 2.10 3.99
C LEU A 152 -14.76 3.38 4.67
N TYR A 153 -13.83 4.07 4.03
CA TYR A 153 -13.28 5.34 4.51
C TYR A 153 -14.36 6.40 4.72
N PHE A 154 -15.25 6.59 3.74
CA PHE A 154 -16.34 7.57 3.86
C PHE A 154 -17.42 7.18 4.86
N ASN A 155 -17.59 5.88 5.13
CA ASN A 155 -18.47 5.37 6.16
C ASN A 155 -17.85 5.45 7.57
N GLY A 156 -16.60 5.90 7.69
CA GLY A 156 -15.93 6.07 8.97
C GLY A 156 -15.46 4.77 9.60
N HIS A 157 -15.24 3.72 8.80
CA HIS A 157 -14.64 2.47 9.31
C HIS A 157 -13.25 2.77 9.87
N GLU A 158 -12.93 2.20 11.04
CA GLU A 158 -11.64 2.42 11.70
C GLU A 158 -10.51 1.67 10.98
N GLY A 159 -9.26 2.10 11.14
CA GLY A 159 -8.12 1.42 10.52
C GLY A 159 -7.92 1.72 9.02
N LEU A 160 -8.71 2.61 8.42
CA LEU A 160 -8.50 3.11 7.06
C LEU A 160 -7.76 4.46 7.09
N MET A 161 -6.66 4.57 6.35
CA MET A 161 -5.86 5.79 6.24
C MET A 161 -5.77 6.23 4.78
N PHE A 162 -6.29 7.42 4.47
CA PHE A 162 -6.16 8.06 3.17
C PHE A 162 -5.36 9.35 3.27
N ASP A 163 -4.14 9.33 2.73
CA ASP A 163 -3.27 10.51 2.69
C ASP A 163 -3.33 11.23 1.35
N VAL A 164 -3.15 12.55 1.41
CA VAL A 164 -3.00 13.42 0.24
C VAL A 164 -1.61 14.01 0.30
N LEU A 165 -0.70 13.46 -0.49
CA LEU A 165 0.69 13.88 -0.50
C LEU A 165 0.84 15.22 -1.23
N SER A 166 1.62 16.12 -0.65
CA SER A 166 1.92 17.44 -1.23
C SER A 166 3.36 17.48 -1.74
N GLY A 167 3.67 18.50 -2.54
CA GLY A 167 5.02 18.65 -3.10
C GLY A 167 5.30 17.75 -4.30
N ARG A 168 6.55 17.84 -4.76
CA ARG A 168 7.07 17.07 -5.90
C ARG A 168 8.00 15.98 -5.38
N HIS A 169 8.15 14.92 -6.16
CA HIS A 169 9.20 13.93 -5.95
C HIS A 169 10.58 14.60 -5.97
N GLN A 170 11.41 14.28 -4.99
CA GLN A 170 12.78 14.76 -4.79
C GLN A 170 13.70 13.62 -4.33
N GLU A 171 13.28 12.37 -4.54
CA GLU A 171 14.04 11.20 -4.16
C GLU A 171 15.38 11.13 -4.93
N GLU A 172 16.47 10.89 -4.20
CA GLU A 172 17.84 10.84 -4.70
C GLU A 172 18.41 9.42 -4.68
N ARG A 173 17.72 8.47 -4.04
CA ARG A 173 18.13 7.06 -3.92
C ARG A 173 16.96 6.16 -3.54
N VAL A 174 17.16 4.87 -3.71
CA VAL A 174 16.27 3.80 -3.24
C VAL A 174 16.97 3.01 -2.16
N LEU A 175 16.31 2.82 -1.01
CA LEU A 175 16.78 2.04 0.11
C LEU A 175 15.92 0.78 0.25
N LEU A 176 16.50 -0.39 0.01
CA LEU A 176 15.83 -1.68 0.13
C LEU A 176 16.42 -2.45 1.31
N LEU A 177 15.68 -2.57 2.41
CA LEU A 177 16.05 -3.46 3.50
C LEU A 177 15.63 -4.89 3.15
N ASP A 178 16.59 -5.70 2.71
CA ASP A 178 16.36 -7.07 2.22
C ASP A 178 16.28 -8.09 3.33
N VAL A 179 17.23 -8.02 4.25
CA VAL A 179 17.44 -9.00 5.30
C VAL A 179 17.63 -8.28 6.61
N GLN A 180 17.01 -8.82 7.64
CA GLN A 180 17.22 -8.38 9.00
C GLN A 180 17.31 -9.62 9.90
N ARG A 181 18.42 -9.76 10.62
CA ARG A 181 18.60 -10.79 11.64
C ARG A 181 18.21 -10.20 13.00
N GLY A 182 17.16 -10.76 13.61
CA GLY A 182 16.68 -10.33 14.93
C GLY A 182 17.78 -10.33 15.99
N ARG A 183 17.72 -9.37 16.92
CA ARG A 183 18.76 -9.18 17.96
C ARG A 183 18.65 -10.22 19.08
N GLN A 184 17.45 -10.74 19.35
CA GLN A 184 17.11 -11.90 20.19
C GLN A 184 15.70 -12.43 19.80
N ASP A 185 15.46 -13.76 19.85
CA ASP A 185 14.16 -14.45 19.68
C ASP A 185 13.28 -14.11 18.45
N LYS A 186 13.84 -13.98 17.23
CA LYS A 186 13.14 -14.01 15.91
C LYS A 186 11.89 -13.12 15.70
N ALA A 187 11.40 -12.41 16.70
CA ALA A 187 10.14 -11.69 16.71
C ALA A 187 10.34 -10.17 16.74
N GLU A 188 11.59 -9.69 16.78
CA GLU A 188 11.90 -8.27 16.73
C GLU A 188 12.22 -7.80 15.31
N SER A 189 11.70 -6.63 14.97
CA SER A 189 12.00 -5.90 13.74
C SER A 189 12.68 -4.56 14.03
N ALA A 190 13.61 -4.17 13.16
CA ALA A 190 14.31 -2.90 13.24
C ALA A 190 13.52 -1.86 12.42
N LEU A 191 12.89 -0.91 13.10
CA LEU A 191 12.38 0.26 12.42
C LEU A 191 13.56 1.18 12.09
N TYR A 192 13.69 1.47 10.80
CA TYR A 192 14.68 2.39 10.29
C TYR A 192 14.18 3.83 10.51
N PHE A 193 14.84 4.55 11.42
CA PHE A 193 14.66 5.99 11.60
C PHE A 193 15.83 6.67 10.93
N GLU A 194 15.61 7.17 9.73
CA GLU A 194 16.38 8.33 9.32
C GLU A 194 15.70 9.53 10.00
N SER A 195 16.47 10.35 10.71
CA SER A 195 15.96 11.55 11.38
C SER A 195 16.72 12.78 10.84
N PRO A 196 16.03 13.67 10.12
CA PRO A 196 14.71 13.43 9.50
C PRO A 196 14.83 12.31 8.46
N MET A 197 13.75 11.56 8.20
CA MET A 197 13.70 10.77 6.97
C MET A 197 13.78 11.82 5.89
N SER A 198 14.96 11.93 5.28
CA SER A 198 15.12 12.90 4.22
C SER A 198 14.05 12.55 3.21
N GLU A 199 13.24 13.53 2.77
CA GLU A 199 12.21 13.35 1.74
C GLU A 199 12.80 12.89 0.38
N ASN A 200 14.09 12.55 0.39
CA ASN A 200 14.99 12.27 -0.70
C ASN A 200 15.23 10.77 -0.89
N SER A 201 14.40 9.86 -0.37
CA SER A 201 14.61 8.43 -0.57
C SER A 201 13.32 7.65 -0.70
N PHE A 202 13.28 6.76 -1.69
CA PHE A 202 12.34 5.65 -1.68
C PHE A 202 12.82 4.63 -0.65
N PHE A 203 11.93 4.17 0.24
CA PHE A 203 12.29 3.18 1.26
C PHE A 203 11.38 1.96 1.17
N CYS A 204 11.94 0.74 1.22
CA CYS A 204 11.16 -0.48 1.29
C CYS A 204 11.69 -1.43 2.38
N HIS A 205 10.81 -1.88 3.27
CA HIS A 205 11.15 -2.78 4.36
C HIS A 205 10.64 -4.21 4.10
N ARG A 206 11.43 -5.02 3.39
CA ARG A 206 10.99 -6.36 2.95
C ARG A 206 10.69 -7.34 4.10
N PRO A 207 11.43 -7.38 5.23
CA PRO A 207 11.08 -8.24 6.36
C PRO A 207 9.72 -7.93 6.99
N LEU A 208 9.43 -6.66 7.32
CA LEU A 208 8.12 -6.25 7.85
C LEU A 208 6.99 -6.45 6.83
N LYS A 209 7.24 -6.21 5.54
CA LYS A 209 6.27 -6.54 4.48
C LYS A 209 5.91 -8.03 4.51
N LYS A 210 6.91 -8.90 4.59
CA LYS A 210 6.70 -10.35 4.67
C LYS A 210 5.85 -10.71 5.88
N ALA A 211 6.20 -10.21 7.06
CA ALA A 211 5.44 -10.46 8.29
C ALA A 211 3.98 -9.96 8.18
N LEU A 212 3.77 -8.77 7.60
CA LEU A 212 2.44 -8.22 7.35
C LEU A 212 1.61 -9.10 6.39
N ALA A 213 2.23 -9.57 5.31
CA ALA A 213 1.59 -10.43 4.32
C ALA A 213 1.21 -11.80 4.91
N GLU A 214 2.14 -12.44 5.64
CA GLU A 214 1.91 -13.71 6.33
C GLU A 214 0.76 -13.55 7.34
N ARG A 215 0.77 -12.49 8.15
CA ARG A 215 -0.33 -12.20 9.08
C ARG A 215 -1.66 -12.03 8.38
N PHE A 216 -1.72 -11.33 7.23
CA PHE A 216 -2.97 -11.20 6.48
C PHE A 216 -3.48 -12.54 5.96
N LEU A 217 -2.60 -13.37 5.41
CA LEU A 217 -2.95 -14.68 4.89
C LEU A 217 -3.41 -15.63 6.00
N GLU A 218 -2.80 -15.57 7.18
CA GLU A 218 -3.25 -16.29 8.38
C GLU A 218 -4.66 -15.86 8.81
N ARG A 219 -4.97 -14.55 8.77
CA ARG A 219 -6.33 -14.06 9.08
C ARG A 219 -7.35 -14.48 8.04
N ILE A 220 -6.98 -14.52 6.76
CA ILE A 220 -7.86 -15.07 5.70
C ILE A 220 -8.15 -16.54 5.99
N GLU A 221 -7.13 -17.35 6.29
CA GLU A 221 -7.28 -18.77 6.64
C GLU A 221 -8.19 -18.96 7.88
N ALA A 222 -7.96 -18.20 8.95
CA ALA A 222 -8.75 -18.26 10.18
C ALA A 222 -10.21 -17.82 10.00
N SER A 223 -10.49 -16.92 9.06
CA SER A 223 -11.83 -16.45 8.73
C SER A 223 -12.63 -17.43 7.84
N HIS A 224 -12.04 -18.57 7.46
CA HIS A 224 -12.62 -19.56 6.53
C HIS A 224 -13.01 -18.97 5.16
N ARG A 225 -12.36 -17.87 4.75
CA ARG A 225 -12.55 -17.26 3.43
C ARG A 225 -11.65 -17.95 2.40
N PRO A 226 -11.97 -17.85 1.09
CA PRO A 226 -11.10 -18.36 0.04
C PRO A 226 -9.69 -17.72 0.08
N GLY A 227 -8.72 -18.46 0.59
CA GLY A 227 -7.33 -17.99 0.73
C GLY A 227 -6.37 -18.61 -0.28
N LEU A 228 -5.08 -18.52 0.05
CA LEU A 228 -4.00 -19.18 -0.70
C LEU A 228 -3.42 -20.32 0.12
N PRO A 229 -3.03 -21.44 -0.53
CA PRO A 229 -2.28 -22.48 0.17
C PRO A 229 -0.97 -21.90 0.72
N ARG A 230 -0.55 -22.34 1.92
CA ARG A 230 0.70 -21.87 2.58
C ARG A 230 1.94 -21.98 1.68
N ALA A 231 1.98 -22.98 0.80
CA ALA A 231 3.06 -23.16 -0.17
C ALA A 231 3.20 -22.00 -1.17
N ALA A 232 2.13 -21.25 -1.45
CA ALA A 232 2.12 -20.13 -2.39
C ALA A 232 2.49 -18.78 -1.76
N TRP A 233 2.63 -18.69 -0.43
CA TRP A 233 2.84 -17.41 0.26
C TRP A 233 4.19 -16.77 -0.11
N GLY A 234 5.25 -17.59 -0.21
CA GLY A 234 6.57 -17.12 -0.61
C GLY A 234 6.59 -16.53 -2.02
N GLU A 235 5.88 -17.17 -2.95
CA GLU A 235 5.74 -16.70 -4.34
C GLU A 235 5.00 -15.36 -4.40
N LEU A 236 3.90 -15.19 -3.66
CA LEU A 236 3.18 -13.92 -3.57
C LEU A 236 4.09 -12.78 -3.07
N ILE A 237 4.85 -13.00 -2.01
CA ILE A 237 5.74 -11.99 -1.43
C ILE A 237 6.86 -11.61 -2.41
N ALA A 238 7.40 -12.60 -3.13
CA ALA A 238 8.41 -12.40 -4.17
C ALA A 238 7.84 -11.62 -5.36
N ALA A 239 6.65 -11.97 -5.85
CA ALA A 239 5.96 -11.26 -6.93
C ALA A 239 5.72 -9.78 -6.57
N HIS A 240 5.31 -9.50 -5.33
CA HIS A 240 5.19 -8.11 -4.86
C HIS A 240 6.55 -7.37 -4.79
N ASN A 241 7.66 -8.06 -4.47
CA ASN A 241 8.99 -7.43 -4.54
C ASN A 241 9.33 -7.05 -5.98
N GLN A 242 9.09 -7.96 -6.92
CA GLN A 242 9.34 -7.72 -8.34
C GLN A 242 8.48 -6.57 -8.88
N ALA A 243 7.21 -6.50 -8.51
CA ALA A 243 6.33 -5.39 -8.88
C ALA A 243 6.83 -4.04 -8.34
N ALA A 244 7.38 -4.02 -7.12
CA ALA A 244 7.98 -2.81 -6.55
C ALA A 244 9.24 -2.37 -7.31
N GLU A 245 10.11 -3.32 -7.67
CA GLU A 245 11.31 -3.07 -8.48
C GLU A 245 10.93 -2.54 -9.87
N GLN A 246 9.97 -3.16 -10.56
CA GLN A 246 9.44 -2.68 -11.84
C GLN A 246 8.88 -1.26 -11.75
N THR A 247 8.18 -0.92 -10.66
CA THR A 247 7.72 0.45 -10.43
C THR A 247 8.87 1.43 -10.29
N LEU A 248 9.91 1.06 -9.55
CA LEU A 248 11.10 1.90 -9.38
C LEU A 248 11.86 2.08 -10.70
N GLU A 249 12.04 1.01 -11.48
CA GLU A 249 12.66 1.06 -12.81
C GLU A 249 11.90 1.99 -13.76
N ARG A 250 10.57 2.08 -13.65
CA ARG A 250 9.76 2.97 -14.51
C ARG A 250 9.72 4.40 -14.03
N LEU A 251 9.61 4.63 -12.73
CA LEU A 251 9.45 5.98 -12.16
C LEU A 251 10.79 6.68 -11.93
N ALA A 252 11.84 5.92 -11.66
CA ALA A 252 13.11 6.43 -11.18
C ALA A 252 14.31 5.56 -11.63
N PRO A 253 14.46 5.27 -12.95
CA PRO A 253 15.48 4.35 -13.46
C PRO A 253 16.92 4.73 -13.12
N GLU A 254 17.18 6.04 -12.96
CA GLU A 254 18.52 6.59 -12.74
C GLU A 254 18.91 6.65 -11.26
N LEU A 255 17.99 6.37 -10.33
CA LEU A 255 18.30 6.49 -8.91
C LEU A 255 19.14 5.30 -8.43
N PRO A 256 20.21 5.54 -7.66
CA PRO A 256 21.02 4.47 -7.09
C PRO A 256 20.17 3.64 -6.10
N VAL A 257 20.29 2.31 -6.21
CA VAL A 257 19.63 1.35 -5.32
C VAL A 257 20.63 0.82 -4.30
N GLU A 258 20.36 1.04 -3.02
CA GLU A 258 21.13 0.53 -1.91
C GLU A 258 20.38 -0.62 -1.22
N HIS A 259 21.03 -1.78 -1.17
CA HIS A 259 20.53 -2.97 -0.49
C HIS A 259 21.10 -3.05 0.92
N ILE A 260 20.24 -2.85 1.91
CA ILE A 260 20.58 -2.88 3.32
C ILE A 260 20.37 -4.30 3.87
N ARG A 261 21.36 -4.80 4.62
CA ARG A 261 21.30 -6.09 5.31
C ARG A 261 21.71 -5.88 6.77
N LEU A 262 20.79 -6.17 7.69
CA LEU A 262 20.95 -6.00 9.14
C LEU A 262 21.11 -7.35 9.86
#